data_AF-A0A1S1REE1-F1
#
_entry.id   AF-A0A1S1REE1-F1
#
_cell.length_a   1.000
_cell.length_b   1.000
_cell.length_c   1.000
_cell.angle_alpha   90.00
_cell.angle_beta   90.00
_cell.angle_gamma   90.00
#
_symmetry.space_group_name_H-M   'P 1'
#
loop_
_entity.id
_entity.type
_entity.pdbx_description
1 polymer ?
#
loop_
_entity_poly.entity_id
_entity_poly.type
_entity_poly.pdbx_seq_one_letter_code
_entity_poly.pdbx_strand_id
1 'polypeptide(L)'
;MIRGFARRALLPAPPRIGAVVRSAEETYEALVGGIGIVLLAAGNAPLLHRAGVVTRPLIDAPRSQLALIWRRDDRRQIVTDFVDACQDVITATSGTERSALATDIGKNE
;
A
#
# COMPACT_ATOMS: atom_id res chain seq x y z
N MET A 1 15.00 -36.43 1.06
CA MET A 1 16.25 -35.83 0.56
C MET A 1 15.89 -34.76 -0.47
N ILE A 2 15.65 -33.51 -0.03
CA ILE A 2 15.23 -32.41 -0.92
C ILE A 2 16.50 -31.66 -1.35
N ARG A 3 16.82 -31.71 -2.65
CA ARG A 3 17.98 -31.01 -3.22
C ARG A 3 17.73 -29.50 -3.16
N GLY A 4 18.69 -28.78 -2.58
CA GLY A 4 18.68 -27.32 -2.53
C GLY A 4 18.77 -26.71 -3.93
N PHE A 5 17.82 -25.83 -4.25
CA PHE A 5 17.95 -24.93 -5.38
C PHE A 5 18.95 -23.83 -5.02
N ALA A 6 20.15 -23.90 -5.58
CA ALA A 6 21.07 -22.78 -5.58
C ALA A 6 20.37 -21.61 -6.33
N ARG A 7 19.94 -20.59 -5.58
CA ARG A 7 19.45 -19.34 -6.17
C ARG A 7 20.62 -18.69 -6.91
N ARG A 8 20.66 -18.86 -8.22
CA ARG A 8 21.46 -18.00 -9.09
C ARG A 8 20.87 -16.60 -8.97
N ALA A 9 21.60 -15.69 -8.33
CA ALA A 9 21.26 -14.28 -8.32
C ALA A 9 21.41 -13.74 -9.75
N LEU A 10 20.34 -13.87 -10.53
CA LEU A 10 20.15 -13.05 -11.72
C LEU A 10 19.99 -11.62 -11.20
N LEU A 11 20.87 -10.71 -11.63
CA LEU A 11 20.57 -9.28 -11.50
C LEU A 11 19.18 -9.07 -12.12
N PRO A 12 18.21 -8.52 -11.38
CA PRO A 12 16.87 -8.36 -11.92
C PRO A 12 16.95 -7.49 -13.17
N ALA A 13 16.44 -8.02 -14.30
CA ALA A 13 16.19 -7.19 -15.46
C ALA A 13 15.24 -6.05 -15.05
N PRO A 14 15.37 -4.84 -15.62
CA PRO A 14 14.46 -3.75 -15.30
C PRO A 14 13.01 -4.17 -15.59
N PRO A 15 12.04 -3.72 -14.77
CA PRO A 15 10.64 -4.05 -14.97
C PRO A 15 10.16 -3.55 -16.33
N ARG A 16 9.33 -4.36 -17.00
CA ARG A 16 8.67 -3.96 -18.26
C ARG A 16 7.36 -3.27 -17.93
N ILE A 17 7.10 -2.12 -18.54
CA ILE A 17 5.84 -1.40 -18.39
C ILE A 17 4.78 -2.08 -19.27
N GLY A 18 3.75 -2.64 -18.65
CA GLY A 18 2.64 -3.29 -19.35
C GLY A 18 1.55 -2.32 -19.80
N ALA A 19 1.27 -1.29 -18.99
CA ALA A 19 0.30 -0.23 -19.29
C ALA A 19 0.60 1.04 -18.48
N VAL A 20 0.00 2.15 -18.89
CA VAL A 20 -0.05 3.41 -18.14
C VAL A 20 -1.52 3.73 -17.90
N VAL A 21 -1.92 3.79 -16.64
CA VAL A 21 -3.31 3.97 -16.21
C VAL A 21 -3.49 5.23 -15.39
N ARG A 22 -4.70 5.80 -15.38
CA ARG A 22 -5.04 7.08 -14.76
C ARG A 22 -6.13 6.98 -13.69
N SER A 23 -6.73 5.81 -13.51
CA SER A 23 -7.79 5.57 -12.54
C SER A 23 -7.72 4.17 -11.94
N ALA A 24 -8.43 3.97 -10.81
CA ALA A 24 -8.56 2.65 -10.20
C ALA A 24 -9.30 1.67 -11.12
N GLU A 25 -10.30 2.15 -11.88
CA GLU A 25 -11.07 1.35 -12.82
C GLU A 25 -10.18 0.82 -13.95
N GLU A 26 -9.44 1.73 -14.60
CA GLU A 26 -8.49 1.37 -15.66
C GLU A 26 -7.37 0.45 -15.14
N THR A 27 -6.93 0.67 -13.89
CA THR A 27 -5.96 -0.23 -13.24
C THR A 27 -6.54 -1.64 -13.12
N TYR A 28 -7.78 -1.77 -12.68
CA TYR A 28 -8.40 -3.09 -12.56
C TYR A 28 -8.63 -3.77 -13.92
N GLU A 29 -9.11 -3.03 -14.92
CA GLU A 29 -9.32 -3.57 -16.26
C GLU A 29 -8.00 -4.15 -16.81
N ALA A 30 -6.88 -3.45 -16.61
CA ALA A 30 -5.56 -3.93 -16.97
C ALA A 30 -5.15 -5.22 -16.21
N LEU A 31 -5.50 -5.32 -14.92
CA LEU A 31 -5.20 -6.49 -14.09
C LEU A 31 -6.02 -7.72 -14.54
N VAL A 32 -7.33 -7.57 -14.68
CA VAL A 32 -8.20 -8.68 -15.12
C VAL A 32 -7.93 -9.06 -16.57
N GLY A 33 -7.52 -8.11 -17.41
CA GLY A 33 -7.05 -8.35 -18.77
C GLY A 33 -5.68 -9.06 -18.85
N GLY A 34 -5.02 -9.31 -17.71
CA GLY A 34 -3.75 -10.04 -17.66
C GLY A 34 -2.56 -9.26 -18.22
N ILE A 35 -2.65 -7.92 -18.30
CA ILE A 35 -1.57 -7.07 -18.83
C ILE A 35 -0.34 -7.08 -17.92
N GLY A 36 -0.54 -7.31 -16.61
CA GLY A 36 0.57 -7.47 -15.66
C GLY A 36 0.13 -7.41 -14.21
N ILE A 37 1.05 -6.95 -13.35
CA ILE A 37 0.82 -6.68 -11.92
C ILE A 37 1.00 -5.19 -11.63
N VAL A 38 0.42 -4.72 -10.53
CA VAL A 38 0.60 -3.36 -10.04
C VAL A 38 1.13 -3.38 -8.61
N LEU A 39 2.10 -2.52 -8.33
CA LEU A 39 2.48 -2.18 -6.95
C LEU A 39 1.67 -0.96 -6.53
N LEU A 40 1.00 -1.05 -5.39
CA LEU A 40 0.15 0.01 -4.86
C LEU A 40 0.44 0.27 -3.39
N ALA A 41 0.17 1.49 -2.93
CA ALA A 41 0.17 1.79 -1.50
C ALA A 41 -0.90 0.93 -0.79
N ALA A 42 -0.60 0.42 0.40
CA ALA A 42 -1.49 -0.48 1.13
C ALA A 42 -2.89 0.10 1.34
N GLY A 43 -3.00 1.40 1.62
CA GLY A 43 -4.29 2.10 1.79
C GLY A 43 -5.18 2.09 0.54
N ASN A 44 -4.62 1.84 -0.65
CA ASN A 44 -5.37 1.75 -1.91
C ASN A 44 -5.82 0.32 -2.23
N ALA A 45 -5.36 -0.70 -1.50
CA ALA A 45 -5.68 -2.10 -1.78
C ALA A 45 -7.18 -2.40 -1.78
N PRO A 46 -8.00 -1.84 -0.86
CA PRO A 46 -9.44 -2.04 -0.88
C PRO A 46 -10.13 -1.58 -2.18
N LEU A 47 -9.56 -0.59 -2.89
CA LEU A 47 -10.13 -0.07 -4.15
C LEU A 47 -10.03 -1.09 -5.31
N LEU A 48 -9.07 -2.02 -5.23
CA LEU A 48 -8.77 -2.98 -6.28
C LEU A 48 -9.04 -4.43 -5.87
N HIS A 49 -9.32 -4.67 -4.58
CA HIS A 49 -9.65 -5.99 -4.05
C HIS A 49 -11.09 -6.38 -4.41
N ARG A 50 -11.32 -6.66 -5.69
CA ARG A 50 -12.59 -7.14 -6.25
C ARG A 50 -12.36 -8.39 -7.11
N ALA A 51 -13.43 -9.05 -7.54
CA ALA A 51 -13.37 -10.36 -8.19
C ALA A 51 -12.32 -10.42 -9.31
N GLY A 52 -11.51 -11.48 -9.37
CA GLY A 52 -10.46 -11.63 -10.39
C GLY A 52 -9.14 -10.92 -10.07
N VAL A 53 -9.06 -10.14 -8.98
CA VAL A 53 -7.81 -9.53 -8.51
C VAL A 53 -7.46 -10.03 -7.10
N VAL A 54 -6.19 -10.38 -6.92
CA VAL A 54 -5.66 -10.87 -5.65
C VAL A 54 -4.59 -9.90 -5.16
N THR A 55 -4.71 -9.46 -3.91
CA THR A 55 -3.72 -8.60 -3.25
C THR A 55 -2.76 -9.42 -2.40
N ARG A 56 -1.48 -9.02 -2.38
CA ARG A 56 -0.40 -9.64 -1.61
C ARG A 56 0.43 -8.53 -0.94
N PRO A 57 0.75 -8.62 0.36
CA PRO A 57 1.66 -7.69 0.99
C PRO A 57 3.05 -7.73 0.36
N LEU A 58 3.65 -6.56 0.15
CA LEU A 58 5.03 -6.42 -0.30
C LEU A 58 5.88 -5.90 0.86
N ILE A 59 6.74 -6.76 1.41
CA ILE A 59 7.51 -6.47 2.64
C ILE A 59 8.87 -5.81 2.36
N ASP A 60 9.47 -6.10 1.20
CA ASP A 60 10.83 -5.67 0.84
C ASP A 60 10.81 -4.46 -0.11
N ALA A 61 10.00 -3.44 0.22
CA ALA A 61 9.88 -2.23 -0.57
C ALA A 61 9.87 -0.96 0.30
N PRO A 62 10.26 0.21 -0.25
CA PRO A 62 10.09 1.48 0.43
C PRO A 62 8.63 1.70 0.82
N ARG A 63 8.40 2.26 2.01
CA ARG A 63 7.05 2.61 2.46
C ARG A 63 6.54 3.82 1.67
N SER A 64 5.32 3.74 1.18
CA SER A 64 4.59 4.90 0.66
C SER A 64 4.16 5.80 1.81
N GLN A 65 4.40 7.11 1.70
CA GLN A 65 3.97 8.11 2.68
C GLN A 65 2.95 9.05 2.05
N LEU A 66 1.81 9.22 2.72
CA LEU A 66 0.83 10.25 2.39
C LEU A 66 1.11 11.48 3.25
N ALA A 67 1.27 12.64 2.63
CA ALA A 67 1.53 13.90 3.31
C ALA A 67 0.41 14.91 3.05
N LEU A 68 0.01 15.62 4.10
CA LEU A 68 -0.84 16.79 4.00
C LEU A 68 0.03 18.04 3.94
N ILE A 69 -0.17 18.88 2.92
CA ILE A 69 0.60 20.11 2.70
C ILE A 69 -0.37 21.26 2.48
N TRP A 70 -0.15 22.37 3.18
CA TRP A 70 -0.89 23.61 3.02
C TRP A 70 0.05 24.81 3.07
N ARG A 71 -0.45 25.99 2.68
CA ARG A 71 0.34 27.23 2.76
C ARG A 71 0.56 27.58 4.23
N ARG A 72 1.80 27.93 4.58
CA ARG A 72 2.18 28.30 5.95
C ARG A 72 1.30 29.42 6.53
N ASP A 73 0.97 30.41 5.71
CA ASP A 73 0.20 31.58 6.13
C ASP A 73 -1.31 31.42 5.91
N ASP A 74 -1.78 30.20 5.62
CA ASP A 74 -3.21 29.91 5.52
C ASP A 74 -3.84 29.88 6.91
N ARG A 75 -4.77 30.81 7.16
CA ARG A 75 -5.45 30.97 8.45
C ARG A 75 -6.95 30.62 8.39
N ARG A 76 -7.42 30.07 7.26
CA ARG A 76 -8.82 29.71 7.10
C ARG A 76 -9.16 28.56 8.04
N GLN A 77 -10.23 28.70 8.80
CA GLN A 77 -10.65 27.71 9.79
C GLN A 77 -10.78 26.29 9.19
N ILE A 78 -11.36 26.18 7.99
CA ILE A 78 -11.50 24.90 7.28
C ILE A 78 -10.17 24.15 7.07
N VAL A 79 -9.04 24.87 6.93
CA VAL A 79 -7.72 24.24 6.78
C VAL A 79 -7.26 23.70 8.11
N THR A 80 -7.37 24.50 9.19
CA THR A 80 -7.03 24.07 10.54
C THR A 80 -7.88 22.87 10.98
N ASP A 81 -9.21 22.95 10.81
CA ASP A 81 -10.14 21.89 11.16
C ASP A 81 -9.80 20.58 10.43
N PHE A 82 -9.42 20.67 9.15
CA PHE A 82 -9.02 19.49 8.36
C PHE A 82 -7.69 18.89 8.83
N VAL A 83 -6.71 19.74 9.18
CA VAL A 83 -5.43 19.28 9.74
C VAL A 83 -5.65 18.60 11.08
N ASP A 84 -6.46 19.18 11.96
CA ASP A 84 -6.78 18.63 13.28
C ASP A 84 -7.50 17.28 13.13
N ALA A 85 -8.49 17.17 12.24
CA ALA A 85 -9.16 15.91 11.94
C ALA A 85 -8.19 14.83 11.42
N CYS A 86 -7.20 15.20 10.59
CA CYS A 86 -6.17 14.25 10.15
C CYS A 86 -5.29 13.78 11.33
N GLN A 87 -4.93 14.66 12.26
CA GLN A 87 -4.15 14.32 13.44
C GLN A 87 -4.91 13.38 14.39
N ASP A 88 -6.22 13.59 14.55
CA ASP A 88 -7.09 12.73 15.35
C ASP A 88 -7.09 11.29 14.80
N VAL A 89 -7.24 11.13 13.48
CA VAL A 89 -7.22 9.81 12.82
C VAL A 89 -5.86 9.12 12.96
N ILE A 90 -4.75 9.85 12.82
CA ILE A 90 -3.40 9.30 12.99
C ILE A 90 -3.20 8.80 14.44
N THR A 91 -3.66 9.58 15.41
CA THR A 91 -3.56 9.24 16.84
C THR A 91 -4.38 8.00 17.17
N ALA A 92 -5.62 7.92 16.65
CA ALA A 92 -6.49 6.76 16.84
C ALA A 92 -5.91 5.49 16.20
N THR A 93 -5.43 5.57 14.95
CA THR A 93 -4.91 4.43 14.18
C THR A 93 -3.62 3.86 14.79
N SER A 94 -2.76 4.73 15.33
CA SER A 94 -1.54 4.32 16.04
C SER A 94 -1.82 3.48 17.30
N GLY A 95 -2.99 3.67 17.94
CA GLY A 95 -3.45 2.82 19.04
C GLY A 95 -3.89 1.43 18.57
N THR A 96 -4.58 1.36 17.43
CA THR A 96 -5.07 0.10 16.84
C THR A 96 -3.94 -0.76 16.26
N GLU A 97 -2.97 -0.17 15.54
CA GLU A 97 -1.82 -0.92 14.99
C GLU A 97 -0.92 -1.53 16.08
N ARG A 98 -0.71 -0.83 17.20
CA ARG A 98 0.03 -1.36 18.36
C ARG A 98 -0.68 -2.54 19.03
N SER A 99 -2.02 -2.53 19.08
CA SER A 99 -2.83 -3.62 19.62
C SER A 99 -2.85 -4.85 18.69
N ALA A 100 -2.96 -4.63 17.38
CA ALA A 100 -2.92 -5.69 16.37
C ALA A 100 -1.56 -6.41 16.33
N LEU A 101 -0.44 -5.66 16.40
CA LEU A 101 0.91 -6.23 16.48
C LEU A 101 1.15 -7.02 17.78
N ALA A 102 0.57 -6.60 18.91
CA ALA A 102 0.70 -7.34 20.17
C ALA A 102 -0.06 -8.68 20.17
N THR A 103 -1.10 -8.81 19.35
CA THR A 103 -1.92 -10.03 19.26
C THR A 103 -1.28 -11.09 18.36
N ASP A 104 -0.44 -10.69 17.39
CA ASP A 104 0.20 -11.59 16.42
C ASP A 104 1.44 -12.31 16.99
N ILE A 105 2.08 -11.76 18.02
CA ILE A 105 3.23 -12.40 18.71
C ILE A 105 2.79 -13.56 19.62
N GLY A 106 1.50 -13.65 19.97
CA GLY A 106 0.95 -14.65 20.90
C GLY A 106 0.31 -15.89 20.26
N LYS A 107 0.45 -16.12 18.94
CA LYS A 107 -0.25 -17.21 18.23
C LYS A 107 0.63 -18.31 17.62
N ASN A 108 1.92 -18.39 17.98
CA ASN A 108 2.75 -19.55 17.65
C ASN A 108 2.95 -20.45 18.88
N GLU A 109 1.98 -21.31 19.14
CA GLU A 109 2.14 -22.60 19.85
C GLU A 109 1.61 -23.73 18.96
#